data_AF-A0A4Q3HFE4-F1
#
_entry.id   AF-A0A4Q3HFE4-F1
#
_cell.length_a   1.000
_cell.length_b   1.000
_cell.length_c   1.000
_cell.angle_alpha   90.00
_cell.angle_beta   90.00
_cell.angle_gamma   90.00
#
_symmetry.space_group_name_H-M   'P 1'
#
loop_
_entity.id
_entity.type
_entity.pdbx_description
1 polymer ?
#
loop_
_entity_poly.entity_id
_entity_poly.type
_entity_poly.pdbx_seq_one_letter_code
_entity_poly.pdbx_strand_id
1 'polypeptide(L)'
;MENRFFAYTATLERPAAPRATQRWAAAQSHAHAFAATDRALVVLIENGGIDLDLAGLVDVLVKALPMGDLITDGMRRDLANFLQEKIRSLTDTLLESADLALNQFEKARPGHYDSVAVLRDGTASYDQLKAKLFDLSKAGKMIDLLILTHGGTDYISVGSGITGQKIRDMKAEFGRPLNLRSVYMMNCVGSSLNQAWIDAGAKTACGAIRNNYLPEPTTHFFWTDWQAGESFEAAATNAYRKTIGLMNGALRSFVSGLPLPGSSLLASQIDFEKLQFVIDSAPVIQGERSVTIASDNLSFTQSLGSSLATTVVPTGVVDAIAARTLSTEGEIASRATYRYVSPSSITLDPAHLSQQQNPAAPVIAGIAIADAIQIGLGAAAIAQAGISSISGSFSLTYDMAQRLLVNEARQAMPGSQTGKRKYSTRLFWIGEIKVGFADAEVIIEWEGNDYGEIGSAVIRKNIKNSTDWSGS
;
A
#
# COMPACT_ATOMS: atom_id res chain seq x y z
N MET A 1 46.49 -33.67 71.09
CA MET A 1 46.64 -34.52 69.89
C MET A 1 45.39 -35.35 69.79
N GLU A 2 44.40 -34.83 69.07
CA GLU A 2 43.05 -35.36 69.04
C GLU A 2 42.67 -35.87 67.65
N ASN A 3 41.90 -36.95 67.68
CA ASN A 3 40.82 -37.31 66.75
C ASN A 3 41.13 -37.53 65.28
N ARG A 4 41.22 -38.81 64.90
CA ARG A 4 40.55 -39.37 63.72
C ARG A 4 40.27 -40.86 63.94
N PHE A 5 39.01 -41.27 63.94
CA PHE A 5 38.58 -42.52 63.31
C PHE A 5 37.11 -42.43 62.89
N PHE A 6 36.84 -43.02 61.73
CA PHE A 6 35.70 -42.83 60.85
C PHE A 6 34.39 -43.43 61.39
N ALA A 7 33.30 -42.66 61.33
CA ALA A 7 31.95 -43.19 61.38
C ALA A 7 31.36 -43.17 59.95
N TYR A 8 31.14 -44.36 59.40
CA TYR A 8 30.46 -44.56 58.12
C TYR A 8 28.95 -44.63 58.40
N THR A 9 28.21 -43.59 58.03
CA THR A 9 26.74 -43.58 58.15
C THR A 9 26.15 -43.99 56.81
N ALA A 10 25.58 -45.20 56.75
CA ALA A 10 24.84 -45.66 55.58
C ALA A 10 23.59 -44.80 55.39
N THR A 11 23.54 -44.06 54.28
CA THR A 11 22.38 -43.27 53.88
C THR A 11 21.38 -44.21 53.19
N LEU A 12 20.23 -44.46 53.82
CA LEU A 12 19.11 -45.16 53.21
C LEU A 12 18.53 -44.29 52.09
N GLU A 13 18.72 -44.71 50.84
CA GLU A 13 18.05 -44.12 49.68
C GLU A 13 16.54 -44.29 49.81
N ARG A 14 15.83 -43.16 49.89
CA ARG A 14 14.36 -43.11 49.81
C ARG A 14 13.96 -43.26 48.34
N PRO A 15 13.05 -44.17 47.98
CA PRO A 15 12.56 -44.29 46.61
C PRO A 15 11.88 -42.99 46.17
N ALA A 16 12.26 -42.48 45.01
CA ALA A 16 11.73 -41.26 44.42
C ALA A 16 10.22 -41.40 44.19
N ALA A 17 9.44 -40.47 44.76
CA ALA A 17 8.01 -40.39 44.51
C ALA A 17 7.74 -40.12 43.02
N PRO A 18 6.74 -40.78 42.41
CA PRO A 18 6.39 -40.55 41.01
C PRO A 18 5.99 -39.08 40.80
N ARG A 19 6.71 -38.39 39.90
CA ARG A 19 6.38 -37.02 39.47
C ARG A 19 4.97 -37.01 38.89
N ALA A 20 4.07 -36.27 39.54
CA ALA A 20 2.75 -35.97 38.99
C ALA A 20 2.93 -35.27 37.64
N THR A 21 2.50 -35.93 36.57
CA THR A 21 2.37 -35.32 35.25
C THR A 21 1.26 -34.28 35.32
N GLN A 22 1.63 -33.03 35.59
CA GLN A 22 0.75 -31.87 35.39
C GLN A 22 0.32 -31.89 33.91
N ARG A 23 -0.89 -32.41 33.66
CA ARG A 23 -1.59 -32.24 32.40
C ARG A 23 -1.97 -30.76 32.32
N TRP A 24 -1.14 -29.98 31.62
CA TRP A 24 -1.50 -28.64 31.19
C TRP A 24 -2.69 -28.80 30.24
N ALA A 25 -3.90 -28.54 30.76
CA ALA A 25 -5.06 -28.36 29.93
C ALA A 25 -4.78 -27.12 29.07
N ALA A 26 -4.47 -27.34 27.79
CA ALA A 26 -4.35 -26.27 26.83
C ALA A 26 -5.72 -25.59 26.76
N ALA A 27 -5.85 -24.44 27.43
CA ALA A 27 -7.00 -23.58 27.30
C ALA A 27 -7.07 -23.18 25.82
N GLN A 28 -8.00 -23.79 25.09
CA GLN A 28 -8.33 -23.36 23.74
C GLN A 28 -8.98 -21.98 23.87
N SER A 29 -8.15 -20.93 23.78
CA SER A 29 -8.65 -19.59 23.58
C SER A 29 -9.27 -19.54 22.19
N HIS A 30 -10.60 -19.58 22.12
CA HIS A 30 -11.31 -19.31 20.88
C HIS A 30 -11.04 -17.84 20.50
N ALA A 31 -10.30 -17.62 19.43
CA ALA A 31 -10.14 -16.29 18.86
C ALA A 31 -11.50 -15.88 18.28
N HIS A 32 -12.16 -14.92 18.91
CA HIS A 32 -13.30 -14.25 18.31
C HIS A 32 -12.78 -13.32 17.21
N ALA A 33 -13.36 -13.39 16.03
CA ALA A 33 -13.15 -12.35 15.02
C ALA A 33 -13.66 -11.03 15.60
N PHE A 34 -12.83 -10.00 15.60
CA PHE A 34 -13.23 -8.67 16.07
C PHE A 34 -14.07 -8.04 14.96
N ALA A 35 -15.19 -7.45 15.34
CA ALA A 35 -16.00 -6.70 14.41
C ALA A 35 -15.35 -5.33 14.14
N ALA A 36 -15.75 -4.65 13.06
CA ALA A 36 -15.36 -3.25 12.84
C ALA A 36 -15.69 -2.36 14.05
N THR A 37 -16.73 -2.73 14.82
CA THR A 37 -17.14 -2.11 16.09
C THR A 37 -16.04 -2.13 17.16
N ASP A 38 -15.05 -3.01 17.05
CA ASP A 38 -13.99 -3.15 18.05
C ASP A 38 -12.69 -2.45 17.62
N ARG A 39 -12.70 -1.76 16.49
CA ARG A 39 -11.52 -1.11 15.89
C ARG A 39 -11.59 0.40 16.04
N ALA A 40 -10.44 1.02 16.28
CA ALA A 40 -10.28 2.45 16.34
C ALA A 40 -9.09 2.91 15.50
N LEU A 41 -9.26 4.03 14.82
CA LEU A 41 -8.19 4.76 14.13
C LEU A 41 -7.84 5.99 14.94
N VAL A 42 -6.55 6.20 15.19
CA VAL A 42 -6.03 7.45 15.73
C VAL A 42 -5.10 8.06 14.67
N VAL A 43 -5.32 9.32 14.33
CA VAL A 43 -4.49 10.07 13.38
C VAL A 43 -3.88 11.24 14.11
N LEU A 44 -2.55 11.35 14.11
CA LEU A 44 -1.81 12.46 14.70
C LEU A 44 -1.24 13.32 13.56
N ILE A 45 -1.64 14.59 13.48
CA ILE A 45 -1.26 15.53 12.42
C ILE A 45 -0.73 16.82 13.03
N GLU A 46 0.46 17.26 12.63
CA GLU A 46 1.03 18.55 13.06
C GLU A 46 0.82 19.62 11.96
N ASN A 47 0.58 20.87 12.35
CA ASN A 47 0.57 22.08 11.50
C ASN A 47 -0.26 22.01 10.20
N GLY A 48 -1.53 21.60 10.28
CA GLY A 48 -2.43 21.60 9.11
C GLY A 48 -2.09 20.58 8.02
N GLY A 49 -1.12 19.70 8.24
CA GLY A 49 -0.69 18.68 7.30
C GLY A 49 0.82 18.71 7.08
N ILE A 50 1.28 17.81 6.22
CA ILE A 50 2.70 17.77 5.85
C ILE A 50 2.90 18.83 4.76
N ASP A 51 3.47 19.98 5.12
CA ASP A 51 3.98 20.92 4.12
C ASP A 51 5.02 20.17 3.29
N LEU A 52 4.72 19.96 2.02
CA LEU A 52 5.55 19.17 1.12
C LEU A 52 6.86 19.89 0.79
N ASP A 53 7.05 21.15 1.21
CA ASP A 53 8.16 22.04 0.82
C ASP A 53 8.52 21.79 -0.65
N LEU A 54 7.53 21.95 -1.52
CA LEU A 54 7.67 21.60 -2.94
C LEU A 54 8.82 22.38 -3.58
N ALA A 55 9.09 23.60 -3.10
CA ALA A 55 10.25 24.38 -3.50
C ALA A 55 11.56 23.65 -3.15
N GLY A 56 11.72 23.20 -1.90
CA GLY A 56 12.85 22.39 -1.48
C GLY A 56 12.97 21.08 -2.27
N LEU A 57 11.86 20.37 -2.50
CA LEU A 57 11.84 19.15 -3.31
C LEU A 57 12.30 19.42 -4.76
N VAL A 58 11.83 20.51 -5.37
CA VAL A 58 12.22 20.92 -6.72
C VAL A 58 13.70 21.24 -6.78
N ASP A 59 14.25 21.92 -5.77
CA ASP A 59 15.68 22.21 -5.73
C ASP A 59 16.52 20.95 -5.62
N VAL A 60 16.10 19.98 -4.81
CA VAL A 60 16.76 18.67 -4.71
C VAL A 60 16.67 17.92 -6.04
N LEU A 61 15.50 17.93 -6.68
CA LEU A 61 15.27 17.31 -7.98
C LEU A 61 16.15 17.91 -9.07
N VAL A 62 16.15 19.24 -9.19
CA VAL A 62 16.93 19.95 -10.21
C VAL A 62 18.42 19.69 -10.01
N LYS A 63 18.91 19.70 -8.76
CA LYS A 63 20.31 19.35 -8.47
C LYS A 63 20.67 17.91 -8.85
N ALA A 64 19.70 17.01 -8.88
CA ALA A 64 19.92 15.61 -9.20
C ALA A 64 19.78 15.28 -10.70
N LEU A 65 19.20 16.18 -11.50
CA LEU A 65 19.06 15.97 -12.93
C LEU A 65 20.40 16.18 -13.67
N PRO A 66 20.76 15.31 -14.64
CA PRO A 66 21.83 15.63 -15.57
C PRO A 66 21.40 16.89 -16.33
N MET A 67 22.13 18.00 -16.16
CA MET A 67 21.79 19.37 -16.59
C MET A 67 21.00 20.24 -15.60
N GLY A 68 21.02 19.95 -14.30
CA GLY A 68 20.46 20.83 -13.26
C GLY A 68 20.89 22.29 -13.36
N ASP A 69 22.11 22.55 -13.85
CA ASP A 69 22.67 23.90 -14.04
C ASP A 69 22.06 24.67 -15.22
N LEU A 70 21.44 23.99 -16.19
CA LEU A 70 20.77 24.62 -17.33
C LEU A 70 19.32 24.99 -17.02
N ILE A 71 18.79 24.54 -15.88
CA ILE A 71 17.43 24.84 -15.44
C ILE A 71 17.43 26.23 -14.78
N THR A 72 16.92 27.21 -15.53
CA THR A 72 16.72 28.59 -15.05
C THR A 72 15.72 28.65 -13.90
N ASP A 73 15.76 29.72 -13.09
CA ASP A 73 14.79 29.93 -12.00
C ASP A 73 13.32 29.94 -12.48
N GLY A 74 13.08 30.40 -13.72
CA GLY A 74 11.77 30.31 -14.37
C GLY A 74 11.34 28.86 -14.55
N MET A 75 12.21 28.02 -15.11
CA MET A 75 11.94 26.59 -15.29
C MET A 75 11.82 25.83 -13.96
N ARG A 76 12.56 26.24 -12.92
CA ARG A 76 12.40 25.68 -11.56
C ARG A 76 10.99 25.96 -11.05
N ARG A 77 10.51 27.19 -11.20
CA ARG A 77 9.14 27.58 -10.82
C ARG A 77 8.10 26.83 -11.64
N ASP A 78 8.30 26.68 -12.94
CA ASP A 78 7.39 25.92 -13.81
C ASP A 78 7.36 24.44 -13.44
N LEU A 79 8.50 23.84 -13.09
CA LEU A 79 8.57 22.47 -12.58
C LEU A 79 7.87 22.35 -11.23
N ALA A 80 8.08 23.30 -10.31
CA ALA A 80 7.41 23.32 -9.02
C ALA A 80 5.89 23.40 -9.19
N ASN A 81 5.42 24.30 -10.04
CA ASN A 81 4.00 24.44 -10.36
C ASN A 81 3.46 23.19 -11.05
N PHE A 82 4.19 22.61 -11.99
CA PHE A 82 3.77 21.38 -12.68
C PHE A 82 3.69 20.19 -11.72
N LEU A 83 4.69 20.00 -10.85
CA LEU A 83 4.67 18.95 -9.84
C LEU A 83 3.56 19.20 -8.83
N GLN A 84 3.40 20.45 -8.40
CA GLN A 84 2.28 20.84 -7.55
C GLN A 84 0.97 20.50 -8.23
N GLU A 85 0.76 20.82 -9.50
CA GLU A 85 -0.45 20.50 -10.28
C GLU A 85 -0.62 19.01 -10.54
N LYS A 86 0.45 18.22 -10.69
CA LYS A 86 0.36 16.76 -10.88
C LYS A 86 0.06 16.04 -9.58
N ILE A 87 0.75 16.41 -8.51
CA ILE A 87 0.42 15.98 -7.14
C ILE A 87 -1.00 16.41 -6.90
N ARG A 88 -1.33 17.69 -7.07
CA ARG A 88 -2.66 18.26 -6.93
C ARG A 88 -3.67 17.64 -7.88
N SER A 89 -3.37 17.13 -9.08
CA SER A 89 -4.39 16.51 -9.94
C SER A 89 -4.67 15.07 -9.51
N LEU A 90 -3.62 14.31 -9.17
CA LEU A 90 -3.78 12.99 -8.56
C LEU A 90 -4.54 13.11 -7.24
N THR A 91 -4.17 14.15 -6.51
CA THR A 91 -4.74 14.47 -5.22
C THR A 91 -5.90 15.44 -5.31
N ASP A 92 -6.40 15.98 -6.42
CA ASP A 92 -7.60 16.86 -6.41
C ASP A 92 -8.83 15.96 -6.23
N THR A 93 -8.65 14.65 -6.44
CA THR A 93 -9.49 13.56 -5.91
C THR A 93 -9.37 13.37 -4.37
N LEU A 94 -8.44 14.05 -3.68
CA LEU A 94 -7.98 13.86 -2.28
C LEU A 94 -7.72 15.15 -1.45
N LEU A 95 -7.52 16.32 -2.06
CA LEU A 95 -6.78 17.50 -1.58
C LEU A 95 -7.57 18.78 -1.87
N GLU A 96 -8.87 18.67 -2.14
CA GLU A 96 -9.83 19.72 -1.80
C GLU A 96 -9.87 19.88 -0.26
N SER A 97 -8.76 20.41 0.28
CA SER A 97 -8.35 20.68 1.67
C SER A 97 -7.89 19.49 2.53
N ALA A 98 -7.04 19.77 3.52
CA ALA A 98 -6.74 18.86 4.63
C ALA A 98 -8.02 18.39 5.35
N ASP A 99 -9.14 19.13 5.24
CA ASP A 99 -10.45 18.65 5.68
C ASP A 99 -10.97 17.47 4.84
N LEU A 100 -10.57 17.30 3.57
CA LEU A 100 -10.90 16.10 2.78
C LEU A 100 -10.10 14.87 3.21
N ALA A 101 -8.81 15.03 3.55
CA ALA A 101 -8.02 13.94 4.12
C ALA A 101 -8.58 13.51 5.49
N LEU A 102 -9.03 14.48 6.30
CA LEU A 102 -9.79 14.19 7.52
C LEU A 102 -11.10 13.46 7.22
N ASN A 103 -11.85 13.93 6.21
CA ASN A 103 -13.05 13.25 5.76
C ASN A 103 -12.75 11.84 5.24
N GLN A 104 -11.57 11.58 4.67
CA GLN A 104 -11.18 10.25 4.21
C GLN A 104 -10.98 9.29 5.39
N PHE A 105 -10.36 9.76 6.48
CA PHE A 105 -10.24 8.96 7.70
C PHE A 105 -11.59 8.77 8.39
N GLU A 106 -12.42 9.81 8.46
CA GLU A 106 -13.77 9.71 9.04
C GLU A 106 -14.70 8.80 8.21
N LYS A 107 -14.58 8.79 6.88
CA LYS A 107 -15.29 7.86 5.97
C LYS A 107 -14.97 6.39 6.22
N ALA A 108 -13.90 6.10 6.96
CA ALA A 108 -13.61 4.74 7.39
C ALA A 108 -14.63 4.22 8.42
N ARG A 109 -15.48 5.10 8.97
CA ARG A 109 -16.64 4.74 9.79
C ARG A 109 -17.90 4.59 8.95
N PRO A 110 -18.76 3.60 9.25
CA PRO A 110 -18.56 2.50 10.20
C PRO A 110 -17.83 1.29 9.58
N GLY A 111 -17.44 1.36 8.31
CA GLY A 111 -17.03 0.19 7.53
C GLY A 111 -15.82 -0.56 8.09
N HIS A 112 -14.76 0.18 8.42
CA HIS A 112 -13.50 -0.40 8.92
C HIS A 112 -13.24 -0.12 10.39
N TYR A 113 -13.76 1.01 10.90
CA TYR A 113 -13.55 1.45 12.28
C TYR A 113 -14.85 1.95 12.90
N ASP A 114 -15.01 1.69 14.20
CA ASP A 114 -16.09 2.25 15.01
C ASP A 114 -15.81 3.70 15.39
N SER A 115 -14.55 3.94 15.75
CA SER A 115 -14.06 5.21 16.27
C SER A 115 -12.90 5.69 15.42
N VAL A 116 -12.96 6.95 15.01
CA VAL A 116 -11.84 7.68 14.42
C VAL A 116 -11.57 8.88 15.32
N ALA A 117 -10.31 9.11 15.65
CA ALA A 117 -9.89 10.25 16.45
C ALA A 117 -8.73 10.95 15.74
N VAL A 118 -8.96 12.17 15.27
CA VAL A 118 -7.90 12.97 14.65
C VAL A 118 -7.43 14.04 15.62
N LEU A 119 -6.14 13.97 15.96
CA LEU A 119 -5.43 14.93 16.80
C LEU A 119 -4.65 15.87 15.88
N ARG A 120 -5.09 17.12 15.79
CA ARG A 120 -4.51 18.15 14.92
C ARG A 120 -4.26 19.46 15.65
N ASP A 121 -3.33 20.25 15.12
CA ASP A 121 -3.04 21.60 15.60
C ASP A 121 -2.81 21.61 17.13
N GLY A 122 -3.53 22.42 17.89
CA GLY A 122 -3.41 22.49 19.36
C GLY A 122 -3.70 21.18 20.11
N THR A 123 -4.32 20.19 19.45
CA THR A 123 -4.57 18.85 20.03
C THR A 123 -3.52 17.82 19.62
N ALA A 124 -2.64 18.13 18.68
CA ALA A 124 -1.49 17.29 18.34
C ALA A 124 -0.40 17.47 19.40
N SER A 125 -0.53 16.73 20.51
CA SER A 125 0.44 16.71 21.60
C SER A 125 0.63 15.31 22.16
N TYR A 126 1.76 15.11 22.86
CA TYR A 126 2.04 13.85 23.56
C TYR A 126 0.91 13.46 24.53
N ASP A 127 0.44 14.41 25.33
CA ASP A 127 -0.55 14.13 26.38
C ASP A 127 -1.91 13.75 25.79
N GLN A 128 -2.34 14.41 24.71
CA GLN A 128 -3.58 14.09 24.02
C GLN A 128 -3.51 12.74 23.31
N LEU A 129 -2.39 12.45 22.65
CA LEU A 129 -2.16 11.14 22.04
C LEU A 129 -2.19 10.03 23.10
N LYS A 130 -1.41 10.18 24.18
CA LYS A 130 -1.36 9.22 25.28
C LYS A 130 -2.73 8.98 25.88
N ALA A 131 -3.46 10.05 26.21
CA ALA A 131 -4.82 9.94 26.77
C ALA A 131 -5.75 9.17 25.83
N LYS A 132 -5.73 9.49 24.53
CA LYS A 132 -6.56 8.81 23.53
C LYS A 132 -6.23 7.32 23.42
N LEU A 133 -4.94 6.97 23.36
CA LEU A 133 -4.50 5.58 23.29
C LEU A 133 -4.89 4.79 24.54
N PHE A 134 -4.81 5.42 25.72
CA PHE A 134 -5.21 4.81 26.99
C PHE A 134 -6.71 4.55 27.05
N ASP A 135 -7.53 5.52 26.66
CA ASP A 135 -8.98 5.39 26.68
C ASP A 135 -9.45 4.28 25.74
N LEU A 136 -8.93 4.24 24.52
CA LEU A 136 -9.24 3.20 23.54
C LEU A 136 -8.77 1.82 24.00
N SER A 137 -7.57 1.72 24.60
CA SER A 137 -7.06 0.45 25.14
C SER A 137 -7.85 -0.03 26.35
N LYS A 138 -8.35 0.87 27.21
CA LYS A 138 -9.27 0.54 28.32
C LYS A 138 -10.62 0.05 27.79
N ALA A 139 -11.11 0.67 26.72
CA ALA A 139 -12.32 0.25 26.03
C ALA A 139 -12.16 -1.06 25.23
N GLY A 140 -10.98 -1.69 25.26
CA GLY A 140 -10.73 -2.94 24.55
C GLY A 140 -10.61 -2.79 23.03
N LYS A 141 -10.54 -1.55 22.52
CA LYS A 141 -10.43 -1.31 21.07
C LYS A 141 -9.07 -1.75 20.54
N MET A 142 -9.06 -2.24 19.32
CA MET A 142 -7.86 -2.46 18.53
C MET A 142 -7.51 -1.19 17.77
N ILE A 143 -6.30 -0.68 17.95
CA ILE A 143 -5.94 0.67 17.52
C ILE A 143 -4.96 0.60 16.34
N ASP A 144 -5.31 1.25 15.24
CA ASP A 144 -4.33 1.65 14.22
C ASP A 144 -3.97 3.12 14.42
N LEU A 145 -2.67 3.43 14.34
CA LEU A 145 -2.14 4.77 14.54
C LEU A 145 -1.44 5.26 13.27
N LEU A 146 -1.91 6.38 12.73
CA LEU A 146 -1.27 7.13 11.65
C LEU A 146 -0.60 8.39 12.20
N ILE A 147 0.66 8.62 11.88
CA ILE A 147 1.42 9.79 12.34
C ILE A 147 1.92 10.58 11.12
N LEU A 148 1.38 11.78 10.93
CA LEU A 148 1.65 12.70 9.81
C LEU A 148 2.22 14.01 10.37
N THR A 149 3.50 14.00 10.72
CA THR A 149 4.15 15.08 11.50
C THR A 149 5.60 15.27 11.05
N HIS A 150 6.25 16.35 11.44
CA HIS A 150 7.72 16.41 11.36
C HIS A 150 8.36 15.53 12.45
N GLY A 151 9.65 15.27 12.31
CA GLY A 151 10.38 14.46 13.27
C GLY A 151 11.87 14.42 13.01
N GLY A 152 12.55 13.57 13.77
CA GLY A 152 13.96 13.27 13.60
C GLY A 152 14.31 11.99 14.33
N THR A 153 15.61 11.75 14.52
CA THR A 153 16.10 10.59 15.27
C THR A 153 15.51 10.59 16.68
N ASP A 154 14.78 9.53 17.02
CA ASP A 154 14.10 9.34 18.31
C ASP A 154 13.13 10.47 18.68
N TYR A 155 12.51 11.13 17.69
CA TYR A 155 11.65 12.30 17.94
C TYR A 155 10.49 12.48 16.94
N ILE A 156 9.31 12.82 17.46
CA ILE A 156 8.16 13.35 16.72
C ILE A 156 7.88 14.78 17.18
N SER A 157 7.78 15.70 16.23
CA SER A 157 7.52 17.12 16.44
C SER A 157 6.02 17.36 16.65
N VAL A 158 5.60 17.41 17.91
CA VAL A 158 4.24 17.76 18.34
C VAL A 158 4.32 18.55 19.64
N GLY A 159 3.19 19.04 20.15
CA GLY A 159 3.11 19.64 21.48
C GLY A 159 3.76 18.74 22.53
N SER A 160 4.75 19.29 23.25
CA SER A 160 5.59 18.59 24.24
C SER A 160 6.55 17.52 23.70
N GLY A 161 6.56 17.24 22.39
CA GLY A 161 7.42 16.26 21.72
C GLY A 161 7.21 14.80 22.16
N ILE A 162 7.42 13.84 21.26
CA ILE A 162 7.36 12.41 21.58
C ILE A 162 8.72 11.77 21.27
N THR A 163 9.32 11.12 22.25
CA THR A 163 10.56 10.34 22.11
C THR A 163 10.28 8.86 22.27
N GLY A 164 11.22 8.00 21.87
CA GLY A 164 11.10 6.55 22.09
C GLY A 164 10.97 6.20 23.58
N GLN A 165 11.61 6.98 24.47
CA GLN A 165 11.43 6.79 25.90
C GLN A 165 9.99 7.08 26.34
N LYS A 166 9.42 8.22 25.93
CA LYS A 166 8.02 8.55 26.24
C LYS A 166 7.04 7.49 25.73
N ILE A 167 7.27 6.94 24.54
CA ILE A 167 6.45 5.86 23.98
C ILE A 167 6.54 4.61 24.86
N ARG A 168 7.74 4.21 25.31
CA ARG A 168 7.92 3.09 26.24
C ARG A 168 7.27 3.34 27.60
N ASP A 169 7.35 4.56 28.10
CA ASP A 169 6.75 4.96 29.38
C ASP A 169 5.21 4.83 29.34
N MET A 170 4.57 5.01 28.17
CA MET A 170 3.12 4.79 28.03
C MET A 170 2.70 3.39 28.50
N LYS A 171 3.46 2.34 28.18
CA LYS A 171 3.17 0.97 28.64
C LYS A 171 3.37 0.81 30.14
N ALA A 172 4.41 1.42 30.69
CA ALA A 172 4.69 1.38 32.13
C ALA A 172 3.56 2.08 32.91
N GLU A 173 3.16 3.27 32.45
CA GLU A 173 2.04 4.04 33.02
C GLU A 173 0.69 3.32 32.86
N PHE A 174 0.45 2.67 31.73
CA PHE A 174 -0.77 1.90 31.49
C PHE A 174 -0.83 0.59 32.29
N GLY A 175 0.33 0.09 32.74
CA GLY A 175 0.47 -1.17 33.49
C GLY A 175 0.46 -2.44 32.63
N ARG A 176 0.31 -2.32 31.31
CA ARG A 176 0.35 -3.42 30.32
C ARG A 176 0.61 -2.87 28.91
N PRO A 177 0.94 -3.71 27.91
CA PRO A 177 1.00 -3.26 26.52
C PRO A 177 -0.33 -2.62 26.07
N LEU A 178 -0.23 -1.57 25.26
CA LEU A 178 -1.38 -0.94 24.60
C LEU A 178 -1.95 -1.88 23.51
N ASN A 179 -3.23 -1.70 23.17
CA ASN A 179 -3.90 -2.50 22.13
C ASN A 179 -3.61 -1.98 20.71
N LEU A 180 -2.34 -1.72 20.41
CA LEU A 180 -1.90 -1.21 19.11
C LEU A 180 -1.74 -2.37 18.12
N ARG A 181 -2.48 -2.34 17.02
CA ARG A 181 -2.27 -3.25 15.89
C ARG A 181 -1.15 -2.73 15.01
N SER A 182 -1.31 -1.53 14.47
CA SER A 182 -0.35 -0.94 13.54
C SER A 182 0.00 0.50 13.90
N VAL A 183 1.25 0.88 13.60
CA VAL A 183 1.71 2.27 13.67
C VAL A 183 2.40 2.62 12.35
N TYR A 184 1.80 3.51 11.57
CA TYR A 184 2.36 3.99 10.31
C TYR A 184 2.76 5.45 10.43
N MET A 185 4.05 5.73 10.21
CA MET A 185 4.64 7.04 10.46
C MET A 185 5.21 7.65 9.17
N MET A 186 4.89 8.92 8.96
CA MET A 186 5.34 9.75 7.85
C MET A 186 6.19 10.93 8.30
N ASN A 187 6.87 10.80 9.44
CA ASN A 187 7.86 11.75 9.92
C ASN A 187 9.29 11.37 9.48
N CYS A 188 10.19 12.37 9.47
CA CYS A 188 11.61 12.16 9.20
C CYS A 188 12.24 11.23 10.25
N VAL A 189 13.01 10.26 9.78
CA VAL A 189 13.71 9.24 10.57
C VAL A 189 12.76 8.44 11.47
N GLY A 190 11.48 8.31 11.08
CA GLY A 190 10.45 7.65 11.88
C GLY A 190 10.79 6.21 12.25
N SER A 191 11.57 5.50 11.42
CA SER A 191 12.04 4.14 11.70
C SER A 191 12.80 4.01 13.02
N SER A 192 13.44 5.08 13.50
CA SER A 192 14.15 5.10 14.79
C SER A 192 13.21 4.88 15.99
N LEU A 193 11.90 5.09 15.82
CA LEU A 193 10.87 4.89 16.84
C LEU A 193 10.12 3.57 16.72
N ASN A 194 10.35 2.78 15.65
CA ASN A 194 9.63 1.52 15.42
C ASN A 194 9.70 0.59 16.63
N GLN A 195 10.90 0.35 17.17
CA GLN A 195 11.07 -0.52 18.34
C GLN A 195 10.33 0.01 19.57
N ALA A 196 10.33 1.32 19.81
CA ALA A 196 9.61 1.89 20.94
C ALA A 196 8.09 1.63 20.84
N TRP A 197 7.51 1.75 19.64
CA TRP A 197 6.11 1.42 19.41
C TRP A 197 5.82 -0.08 19.61
N ILE A 198 6.70 -0.96 19.14
CA ILE A 198 6.60 -2.41 19.40
C ILE A 198 6.67 -2.70 20.92
N ASP A 199 7.62 -2.08 21.62
CA ASP A 199 7.77 -2.23 23.07
C ASP A 199 6.53 -1.78 23.83
N ALA A 200 5.88 -0.71 23.35
CA ALA A 200 4.64 -0.15 23.90
C ALA A 200 3.39 -1.01 23.61
N GLY A 201 3.46 -1.93 22.65
CA GLY A 201 2.41 -2.91 22.36
C GLY A 201 1.98 -3.04 20.91
N ALA A 202 2.55 -2.24 19.99
CA ALA A 202 2.26 -2.37 18.57
C ALA A 202 2.67 -3.74 18.03
N LYS A 203 1.88 -4.30 17.10
CA LYS A 203 2.28 -5.52 16.38
C LYS A 203 3.22 -5.23 15.26
N THR A 204 3.00 -4.12 14.57
CA THR A 204 3.84 -3.66 13.49
C THR A 204 3.99 -2.14 13.53
N ALA A 205 5.17 -1.67 13.17
CA ALA A 205 5.48 -0.26 13.06
C ALA A 205 6.27 0.00 11.78
N CYS A 206 5.94 1.08 11.08
CA CYS A 206 6.65 1.53 9.90
C CYS A 206 6.97 3.01 10.00
N GLY A 207 8.20 3.37 9.63
CA GLY A 207 8.63 4.76 9.45
C GLY A 207 9.77 4.83 8.43
N ALA A 208 10.08 6.04 7.95
CA ALA A 208 11.16 6.24 6.99
C ALA A 208 12.53 5.95 7.59
N ILE A 209 13.45 5.38 6.80
CA ILE A 209 14.83 5.08 7.22
C ILE A 209 15.60 6.34 7.63
N ARG A 210 15.38 7.45 6.91
CA ARG A 210 15.98 8.77 7.15
C ARG A 210 14.93 9.84 6.89
N ASN A 211 15.33 10.99 6.36
CA ASN A 211 14.40 12.07 6.04
C ASN A 211 13.33 11.58 5.07
N ASN A 212 12.07 11.83 5.41
CA ASN A 212 10.94 11.48 4.58
C ASN A 212 10.58 12.67 3.69
N TYR A 213 10.83 12.53 2.39
CA TYR A 213 10.54 13.54 1.38
C TYR A 213 9.32 13.17 0.53
N LEU A 214 8.73 11.99 0.77
CA LEU A 214 7.60 11.46 0.02
C LEU A 214 6.37 11.19 0.91
N PRO A 215 5.95 12.12 1.78
CA PRO A 215 4.84 11.87 2.69
C PRO A 215 3.50 11.73 1.97
N GLU A 216 3.22 12.59 0.99
CA GLU A 216 2.12 12.46 0.05
C GLU A 216 2.67 12.35 -1.38
N PRO A 217 2.09 11.51 -2.24
CA PRO A 217 0.86 10.71 -2.06
C PRO A 217 1.06 9.34 -1.37
N THR A 218 2.21 9.10 -0.73
CA THR A 218 2.51 7.78 -0.14
C THR A 218 1.51 7.42 0.96
N THR A 219 1.13 8.36 1.82
CA THR A 219 0.11 8.13 2.85
C THR A 219 -1.21 7.70 2.23
N HIS A 220 -1.66 8.40 1.19
CA HIS A 220 -2.87 8.03 0.47
C HIS A 220 -2.82 6.60 -0.07
N PHE A 221 -1.73 6.21 -0.75
CA PHE A 221 -1.60 4.87 -1.31
C PHE A 221 -1.54 3.80 -0.22
N PHE A 222 -0.84 4.06 0.88
CA PHE A 222 -0.80 3.16 2.02
C PHE A 222 -2.20 2.95 2.58
N TRP A 223 -2.92 4.05 2.83
CA TRP A 223 -4.25 3.99 3.41
C TRP A 223 -5.22 3.22 2.52
N THR A 224 -5.16 3.45 1.21
CA THR A 224 -5.98 2.74 0.22
C THR A 224 -5.72 1.24 0.24
N ASP A 225 -4.45 0.83 0.18
CA ASP A 225 -4.07 -0.60 0.19
C ASP A 225 -4.40 -1.26 1.53
N TRP A 226 -4.19 -0.54 2.63
CA TRP A 226 -4.52 -1.00 3.98
C TRP A 226 -6.01 -1.26 4.16
N GLN A 227 -6.87 -0.32 3.72
CA GLN A 227 -8.33 -0.49 3.76
C GLN A 227 -8.80 -1.64 2.86
N ALA A 228 -8.10 -1.89 1.74
CA ALA A 228 -8.36 -3.04 0.87
C ALA A 228 -7.99 -4.39 1.49
N GLY A 229 -7.37 -4.40 2.68
CA GLY A 229 -7.04 -5.62 3.42
C GLY A 229 -5.68 -6.21 3.08
N GLU A 230 -4.83 -5.46 2.36
CA GLU A 230 -3.43 -5.84 2.15
C GLU A 230 -2.71 -6.02 3.50
N SER A 231 -1.65 -6.83 3.50
CA SER A 231 -0.76 -6.88 4.67
C SER A 231 -0.10 -5.54 4.89
N PHE A 232 0.27 -5.24 6.12
CA PHE A 232 0.89 -3.97 6.48
C PHE A 232 2.18 -3.73 5.70
N GLU A 233 2.99 -4.79 5.51
CA GLU A 233 4.17 -4.72 4.63
C GLU A 233 3.79 -4.48 3.17
N ALA A 234 2.80 -5.18 2.63
CA ALA A 234 2.37 -4.95 1.25
C ALA A 234 1.85 -3.52 1.05
N ALA A 235 0.98 -3.03 1.93
CA ALA A 235 0.44 -1.66 1.88
C ALA A 235 1.57 -0.61 1.94
N ALA A 236 2.51 -0.74 2.88
CA ALA A 236 3.61 0.23 3.01
C ALA A 236 4.60 0.18 1.83
N THR A 237 4.97 -1.02 1.38
CA THR A 237 5.90 -1.20 0.25
C THR A 237 5.29 -0.77 -1.08
N ASN A 238 4.01 -1.10 -1.32
CA ASN A 238 3.29 -0.72 -2.53
C ASN A 238 3.06 0.79 -2.58
N ALA A 239 2.72 1.42 -1.46
CA ALA A 239 2.58 2.87 -1.37
C ALA A 239 3.84 3.60 -1.83
N TYR A 240 5.00 3.20 -1.30
CA TYR A 240 6.29 3.76 -1.67
C TYR A 240 6.59 3.57 -3.17
N ARG A 241 6.38 2.36 -3.70
CA ARG A 241 6.58 2.07 -5.14
C ARG A 241 5.63 2.86 -6.06
N LYS A 242 4.35 2.98 -5.68
CA LYS A 242 3.35 3.76 -6.41
C LYS A 242 3.74 5.23 -6.45
N THR A 243 4.20 5.80 -5.34
CA THR A 243 4.73 7.17 -5.28
C THR A 243 5.93 7.35 -6.21
N ILE A 244 6.91 6.44 -6.19
CA ILE A 244 8.05 6.47 -7.11
C ILE A 244 7.59 6.44 -8.56
N GLY A 245 6.68 5.51 -8.91
CA GLY A 245 6.15 5.37 -10.26
C GLY A 245 5.46 6.64 -10.75
N LEU A 246 4.65 7.25 -9.88
CA LEU A 246 3.99 8.52 -10.16
C LEU A 246 5.00 9.65 -10.42
N MET A 247 5.97 9.82 -9.50
CA MET A 247 6.96 10.89 -9.60
C MET A 247 7.86 10.73 -10.82
N ASN A 248 8.26 9.49 -11.14
CA ASN A 248 8.94 9.18 -12.39
C ASN A 248 8.10 9.60 -13.60
N GLY A 249 6.83 9.22 -13.65
CA GLY A 249 5.93 9.60 -14.76
C GLY A 249 5.79 11.12 -14.90
N ALA A 250 5.59 11.82 -13.78
CA ALA A 250 5.47 13.28 -13.76
C ALA A 250 6.75 13.96 -14.26
N LEU A 251 7.91 13.62 -13.72
CA LEU A 251 9.19 14.23 -14.12
C LEU A 251 9.52 13.97 -15.58
N ARG A 252 9.31 12.74 -16.05
CA ARG A 252 9.52 12.38 -17.47
C ARG A 252 8.60 13.17 -18.38
N SER A 253 7.33 13.32 -18.01
CA SER A 253 6.36 14.12 -18.75
C SER A 253 6.72 15.61 -18.78
N PHE A 254 7.23 16.16 -17.68
CA PHE A 254 7.68 17.54 -17.63
C PHE A 254 8.88 17.76 -18.55
N VAL A 255 9.92 16.95 -18.37
CA VAL A 255 11.18 17.10 -19.12
C VAL A 255 10.95 16.88 -20.60
N SER A 256 10.13 15.90 -21.00
CA SER A 256 9.81 15.69 -22.42
C SER A 256 9.01 16.84 -23.04
N GLY A 257 8.25 17.60 -22.24
CA GLY A 257 7.50 18.78 -22.67
C GLY A 257 8.35 20.05 -22.84
N LEU A 258 9.61 20.05 -22.39
CA LEU A 258 10.49 21.21 -22.54
C LEU A 258 10.87 21.45 -24.02
N PRO A 259 10.88 22.71 -24.49
CA PRO A 259 11.24 23.06 -25.87
C PRO A 259 12.77 23.03 -26.10
N LEU A 260 13.41 21.94 -25.66
CA LEU A 260 14.85 21.71 -25.78
C LEU A 260 15.11 20.52 -26.72
N PRO A 261 15.99 20.65 -27.73
CA PRO A 261 16.40 19.51 -28.54
C PRO A 261 16.92 18.36 -27.68
N GLY A 262 16.37 17.15 -27.87
CA GLY A 262 16.76 15.95 -27.11
C GLY A 262 16.09 15.76 -25.75
N SER A 263 15.14 16.63 -25.37
CA SER A 263 14.40 16.55 -24.10
C SER A 263 13.75 15.17 -23.83
N SER A 264 13.25 14.50 -24.86
CA SER A 264 12.69 13.14 -24.75
C SER A 264 13.73 12.08 -24.38
N LEU A 265 14.96 12.18 -24.92
CA LEU A 265 16.05 11.28 -24.56
C LEU A 265 16.47 11.50 -23.11
N LEU A 266 16.56 12.76 -22.69
CA LEU A 266 16.88 13.14 -21.30
C LEU A 266 15.80 12.64 -20.33
N ALA A 267 14.52 12.81 -20.68
CA ALA A 267 13.42 12.28 -19.88
C ALA A 267 13.57 10.76 -19.65
N SER A 268 13.94 9.99 -20.68
CA SER A 268 14.13 8.55 -20.53
C SER A 268 15.25 8.15 -19.55
N GLN A 269 16.20 9.04 -19.28
CA GLN A 269 17.29 8.82 -18.33
C GLN A 269 16.92 9.18 -16.88
N ILE A 270 15.78 9.85 -16.67
CA ILE A 270 15.31 10.17 -15.32
C ILE A 270 14.90 8.90 -14.62
N ASP A 271 15.55 8.66 -13.49
CA ASP A 271 15.27 7.54 -12.60
C ASP A 271 15.15 8.06 -11.16
N PHE A 272 13.93 8.48 -10.82
CA PHE A 272 13.58 9.04 -9.52
C PHE A 272 13.93 8.08 -8.38
N GLU A 273 13.81 6.77 -8.61
CA GLU A 273 14.10 5.73 -7.64
C GLU A 273 15.56 5.74 -7.16
N LYS A 274 16.49 6.21 -8.01
CA LYS A 274 17.92 6.29 -7.69
C LYS A 274 18.31 7.54 -6.90
N LEU A 275 17.39 8.46 -6.67
CA LEU A 275 17.68 9.70 -5.97
C LEU A 275 17.85 9.44 -4.47
N GLN A 276 18.88 10.02 -3.86
CA GLN A 276 19.22 9.74 -2.45
C GLN A 276 18.06 10.07 -1.50
N PHE A 277 17.32 11.15 -1.74
CA PHE A 277 16.18 11.53 -0.91
C PHE A 277 15.01 10.54 -1.02
N VAL A 278 14.87 9.86 -2.17
CA VAL A 278 13.88 8.79 -2.36
C VAL A 278 14.30 7.57 -1.55
N ILE A 279 15.55 7.15 -1.67
CA ILE A 279 16.15 6.08 -0.85
C ILE A 279 16.00 6.38 0.65
N ASP A 280 16.24 7.64 1.07
CA ASP A 280 16.11 8.09 2.45
C ASP A 280 14.66 8.02 2.97
N SER A 281 13.68 8.10 2.07
CA SER A 281 12.25 7.99 2.38
C SER A 281 11.76 6.54 2.42
N ALA A 282 12.62 5.56 2.13
CA ALA A 282 12.23 4.16 2.10
C ALA A 282 11.64 3.70 3.44
N PRO A 283 10.51 2.97 3.42
CA PRO A 283 9.89 2.47 4.64
C PRO A 283 10.75 1.37 5.26
N VAL A 284 10.92 1.45 6.58
CA VAL A 284 11.45 0.37 7.41
C VAL A 284 10.31 -0.17 8.24
N ILE A 285 10.00 -1.44 8.04
CA ILE A 285 8.91 -2.13 8.74
C ILE A 285 9.50 -3.05 9.79
N GLN A 286 8.97 -2.99 11.00
CA GLN A 286 9.37 -3.83 12.12
C GLN A 286 8.14 -4.47 12.77
N GLY A 287 8.29 -5.70 13.26
CA GLY A 287 7.22 -6.46 13.89
C GLY A 287 6.54 -7.46 12.95
N GLU A 288 5.27 -7.75 13.20
CA GLU A 288 4.48 -8.73 12.45
C GLU A 288 3.98 -8.14 11.12
N ARG A 289 4.70 -8.47 10.05
CA ARG A 289 4.53 -7.87 8.71
C ARG A 289 3.23 -8.27 8.01
N SER A 290 2.72 -9.45 8.34
CA SER A 290 1.50 -10.05 7.75
C SER A 290 0.20 -9.52 8.37
N VAL A 291 0.28 -8.65 9.37
CA VAL A 291 -0.89 -8.00 9.98
C VAL A 291 -1.69 -7.27 8.90
N THR A 292 -3.00 -7.48 8.85
CA THR A 292 -3.95 -6.80 7.96
C THR A 292 -4.94 -5.99 8.78
N ILE A 293 -5.77 -5.16 8.14
CA ILE A 293 -6.86 -4.42 8.81
C ILE A 293 -7.91 -5.34 9.45
N ALA A 294 -7.92 -6.63 9.09
CA ALA A 294 -8.78 -7.66 9.66
C ALA A 294 -8.04 -8.59 10.65
N SER A 295 -6.76 -8.34 10.94
CA SER A 295 -6.04 -9.08 11.97
C SER A 295 -6.57 -8.67 13.33
N ASP A 296 -7.32 -9.58 13.95
CA ASP A 296 -8.06 -9.33 15.17
C ASP A 296 -7.42 -9.96 16.41
N ASN A 297 -6.41 -10.80 16.21
CA ASN A 297 -5.76 -11.52 17.30
C ASN A 297 -4.52 -10.76 17.79
N LEU A 298 -4.62 -10.11 18.96
CA LEU A 298 -3.45 -9.56 19.66
C LEU A 298 -2.71 -10.60 20.50
N SER A 299 -3.05 -11.89 20.43
CA SER A 299 -2.29 -12.92 21.13
C SER A 299 -0.86 -12.89 20.58
N PHE A 300 0.07 -12.45 21.40
CA PHE A 300 1.48 -12.58 21.12
C PHE A 300 1.77 -14.07 21.09
N THR A 301 1.78 -14.67 19.89
CA THR A 301 2.69 -15.79 19.71
C THR A 301 4.04 -15.16 19.98
N GLN A 302 4.67 -15.48 21.12
CA GLN A 302 6.05 -15.12 21.39
C GLN A 302 6.88 -15.77 20.28
N SER A 303 6.96 -15.10 19.15
CA SER A 303 7.94 -15.37 18.13
C SER A 303 9.26 -15.11 18.81
N LEU A 304 9.92 -16.19 19.22
CA LEU A 304 11.35 -16.21 19.54
C LEU A 304 12.21 -15.84 18.30
N GLY A 305 11.59 -15.44 17.19
CA GLY A 305 12.22 -15.04 15.95
C GLY A 305 12.73 -13.60 16.03
N SER A 306 14.03 -13.50 15.83
CA SER A 306 14.81 -12.33 15.40
C SER A 306 14.01 -11.07 15.02
N SER A 307 14.46 -9.92 15.53
CA SER A 307 14.05 -8.58 15.10
C SER A 307 14.47 -8.33 13.64
N LEU A 308 13.85 -9.01 12.69
CA LEU A 308 14.07 -8.77 11.27
C LEU A 308 13.30 -7.51 10.89
N ALA A 309 14.03 -6.43 10.61
CA ALA A 309 13.47 -5.28 9.90
C ALA A 309 13.45 -5.58 8.40
N THR A 310 12.35 -5.25 7.71
CA THR A 310 12.39 -5.11 6.24
C THR A 310 12.71 -3.68 5.95
N THR A 311 13.79 -3.45 5.22
CA THR A 311 14.01 -2.18 4.52
C THR A 311 13.64 -2.41 3.07
N VAL A 312 12.72 -1.60 2.53
CA VAL A 312 12.44 -1.61 1.10
C VAL A 312 13.57 -0.90 0.40
N VAL A 313 14.44 -1.67 -0.24
CA VAL A 313 15.53 -1.10 -1.02
C VAL A 313 15.08 -1.00 -2.48
N PRO A 314 15.29 0.14 -3.15
CA PRO A 314 15.14 0.26 -4.58
C PRO A 314 15.77 -0.88 -5.38
N THR A 315 15.13 -1.33 -6.45
CA THR A 315 15.64 -2.46 -7.25
C THR A 315 17.01 -2.15 -7.83
N GLY A 316 17.24 -0.91 -8.27
CA GLY A 316 18.55 -0.49 -8.77
C GLY A 316 19.67 -0.55 -7.74
N VAL A 317 19.36 -0.40 -6.44
CA VAL A 317 20.34 -0.57 -5.36
C VAL A 317 20.59 -2.06 -5.11
N VAL A 318 19.54 -2.90 -5.17
CA VAL A 318 19.69 -4.36 -5.12
C VAL A 318 20.54 -4.86 -6.28
N ASP A 319 20.30 -4.36 -7.50
CA ASP A 319 21.07 -4.69 -8.70
C ASP A 319 22.53 -4.22 -8.57
N ALA A 320 22.78 -3.04 -8.00
CA ALA A 320 24.12 -2.55 -7.75
C ALA A 320 24.87 -3.38 -6.69
N ILE A 321 24.17 -3.84 -5.64
CA ILE A 321 24.72 -4.76 -4.64
C ILE A 321 25.01 -6.11 -5.30
N ALA A 322 24.05 -6.68 -6.04
CA ALA A 322 24.19 -7.95 -6.73
C ALA A 322 25.32 -7.92 -7.77
N ALA A 323 25.45 -6.83 -8.54
CA ALA A 323 26.53 -6.64 -9.50
C ALA A 323 27.90 -6.55 -8.82
N ARG A 324 27.99 -5.93 -7.63
CA ARG A 324 29.21 -5.91 -6.82
C ARG A 324 29.52 -7.29 -6.23
N THR A 325 28.52 -8.02 -5.74
CA THR A 325 28.73 -9.38 -5.23
C THR A 325 29.19 -10.32 -6.37
N LEU A 326 28.57 -10.24 -7.54
CA LEU A 326 28.96 -11.00 -8.73
C LEU A 326 30.31 -10.57 -9.32
N SER A 327 30.75 -9.32 -9.12
CA SER A 327 32.12 -8.90 -9.51
C SER A 327 33.20 -9.37 -8.53
N THR A 328 32.81 -9.78 -7.32
CA THR A 328 33.75 -10.16 -6.26
C THR A 328 33.86 -11.69 -6.09
N GLU A 329 32.87 -12.44 -6.55
CA GLU A 329 32.88 -13.92 -6.54
C GLU A 329 32.77 -14.47 -7.96
N GLY A 330 33.86 -15.05 -8.46
CA GLY A 330 33.88 -15.78 -9.72
C GLY A 330 32.97 -17.01 -9.68
N GLU A 331 32.18 -17.16 -10.74
CA GLU A 331 31.48 -18.36 -11.23
C GLU A 331 30.96 -19.38 -10.19
N ILE A 332 29.71 -19.24 -9.73
CA ILE A 332 28.78 -20.38 -9.63
C ILE A 332 27.37 -19.94 -10.04
N ALA A 333 26.90 -20.42 -11.19
CA ALA A 333 25.55 -20.16 -11.69
C ALA A 333 24.50 -20.95 -10.88
N SER A 334 23.55 -20.25 -10.24
CA SER A 334 22.29 -20.84 -9.78
C SER A 334 21.14 -20.25 -10.59
N ARG A 335 20.33 -21.14 -11.18
CA ARG A 335 19.23 -20.83 -12.08
C ARG A 335 17.99 -20.52 -11.22
N ALA A 336 17.62 -19.25 -11.09
CA ALA A 336 16.37 -18.84 -10.43
C ALA A 336 15.23 -18.78 -11.46
N THR A 337 14.13 -19.49 -11.19
CA THR A 337 12.88 -19.40 -11.95
C THR A 337 11.96 -18.39 -11.25
N TYR A 338 11.51 -17.37 -11.97
CA TYR A 338 10.55 -16.38 -11.48
C TYR A 338 9.16 -16.66 -12.03
N ARG A 339 8.14 -16.66 -11.17
CA ARG A 339 6.73 -16.73 -11.52
C ARG A 339 6.09 -15.37 -11.23
N TYR A 340 5.65 -14.69 -12.28
CA TYR A 340 4.88 -13.45 -12.18
C TYR A 340 3.39 -13.77 -11.95
N VAL A 341 2.79 -13.14 -10.95
CA VAL A 341 1.34 -13.18 -10.67
C VAL A 341 0.87 -11.72 -10.62
N SER A 342 -0.05 -11.35 -11.51
CA SER A 342 -0.57 -9.98 -11.63
C SER A 342 -1.48 -9.63 -10.44
N PRO A 343 -1.19 -8.56 -9.67
CA PRO A 343 -2.08 -8.07 -8.63
C PRO A 343 -2.79 -6.81 -9.13
N SER A 344 -4.04 -6.94 -9.56
CA SER A 344 -4.89 -5.75 -9.73
C SER A 344 -6.34 -6.07 -9.41
N SER A 345 -6.83 -5.49 -8.31
CA SER A 345 -8.22 -5.10 -8.13
C SER A 345 -8.23 -3.60 -7.87
N ILE A 346 -8.63 -2.82 -8.87
CA ILE A 346 -9.15 -1.46 -8.66
C ILE A 346 -10.66 -1.63 -8.41
N THR A 347 -11.41 -0.63 -8.00
CA THR A 347 -12.89 -0.72 -7.98
C THR A 347 -13.42 0.58 -8.50
N LEU A 348 -14.19 0.53 -9.59
CA LEU A 348 -14.91 1.68 -10.14
C LEU A 348 -16.34 1.69 -9.58
N ASP A 349 -16.87 2.89 -9.42
CA ASP A 349 -18.23 3.15 -8.90
C ASP A 349 -19.31 2.48 -9.79
N PRO A 350 -20.07 1.51 -9.25
CA PRO A 350 -21.14 0.79 -9.97
C PRO A 350 -22.30 1.67 -10.44
N ALA A 351 -22.47 2.88 -9.90
CA ALA A 351 -23.64 3.71 -10.11
C ALA A 351 -23.77 4.21 -11.57
N HIS A 352 -22.65 4.39 -12.29
CA HIS A 352 -22.65 4.97 -13.63
C HIS A 352 -23.00 3.95 -14.75
N LEU A 353 -22.86 2.65 -14.49
CA LEU A 353 -23.08 1.59 -15.49
C LEU A 353 -24.46 0.92 -15.36
N SER A 354 -25.07 1.00 -14.18
CA SER A 354 -26.43 0.48 -13.91
C SER A 354 -27.53 1.24 -14.67
N GLN A 355 -27.35 2.55 -14.91
CA GLN A 355 -28.38 3.40 -15.51
C GLN A 355 -28.67 3.10 -16.99
N GLN A 356 -27.80 2.38 -17.71
CA GLN A 356 -28.05 2.03 -19.11
C GLN A 356 -28.86 0.75 -19.32
N GLN A 357 -29.10 -0.07 -18.28
CA GLN A 357 -29.68 -1.42 -18.49
C GLN A 357 -31.08 -1.66 -17.92
N ASN A 358 -31.52 -0.99 -16.84
CA ASN A 358 -32.92 -1.11 -16.39
C ASN A 358 -33.24 -0.10 -15.27
N PRO A 359 -34.27 0.77 -15.36
CA PRO A 359 -34.62 1.70 -14.28
C PRO A 359 -35.26 1.05 -13.03
N ALA A 360 -35.34 -0.29 -12.93
CA ALA A 360 -36.06 -0.98 -11.86
C ALA A 360 -35.30 -2.06 -11.06
N ALA A 361 -33.97 -2.21 -11.19
CA ALA A 361 -33.24 -3.25 -10.44
C ALA A 361 -31.88 -2.75 -9.89
N PRO A 362 -31.82 -2.23 -8.66
CA PRO A 362 -30.55 -1.93 -8.03
C PRO A 362 -29.98 -3.23 -7.43
N VAL A 363 -28.74 -3.57 -7.80
CA VAL A 363 -27.68 -4.23 -6.99
C VAL A 363 -26.89 -5.37 -7.64
N ILE A 364 -27.33 -6.10 -8.68
CA ILE A 364 -26.61 -7.38 -9.01
C ILE A 364 -25.69 -7.35 -10.25
N ALA A 365 -25.85 -6.45 -11.23
CA ALA A 365 -25.08 -6.51 -12.48
C ALA A 365 -23.74 -5.73 -12.52
N GLY A 366 -23.43 -4.90 -11.51
CA GLY A 366 -22.34 -3.91 -11.58
C GLY A 366 -20.92 -4.45 -11.37
N ILE A 367 -20.76 -5.64 -10.77
CA ILE A 367 -19.45 -6.15 -10.33
C ILE A 367 -18.63 -6.73 -11.50
N ALA A 368 -19.28 -7.45 -12.41
CA ALA A 368 -18.57 -8.21 -13.46
C ALA A 368 -18.05 -7.34 -14.62
N ILE A 369 -18.67 -6.18 -14.89
CA ILE A 369 -18.17 -5.23 -15.90
C ILE A 369 -16.94 -4.48 -15.36
N ALA A 370 -16.88 -4.19 -14.06
CA ALA A 370 -15.76 -3.51 -13.43
C ALA A 370 -14.46 -4.33 -13.49
N ASP A 371 -14.53 -5.65 -13.28
CA ASP A 371 -13.36 -6.55 -13.34
C ASP A 371 -12.79 -6.67 -14.77
N ALA A 372 -13.66 -6.75 -15.78
CA ALA A 372 -13.24 -6.85 -17.18
C ALA A 372 -12.60 -5.54 -17.69
N ILE A 373 -13.07 -4.37 -17.21
CA ILE A 373 -12.48 -3.06 -17.53
C ILE A 373 -11.10 -2.89 -16.90
N GLN A 374 -10.90 -3.35 -15.66
CA GLN A 374 -9.60 -3.27 -14.98
C GLN A 374 -8.53 -4.10 -15.66
N ILE A 375 -8.91 -5.29 -16.14
CA ILE A 375 -8.03 -6.13 -16.97
C ILE A 375 -7.80 -5.47 -18.33
N GLY A 376 -8.80 -4.76 -18.89
CA GLY A 376 -8.63 -3.94 -20.09
C GLY A 376 -7.58 -2.84 -19.97
N LEU A 377 -7.43 -2.23 -18.78
CA LEU A 377 -6.34 -1.28 -18.49
C LEU A 377 -4.98 -1.98 -18.35
N GLY A 378 -4.94 -3.19 -17.78
CA GLY A 378 -3.75 -4.05 -17.81
C GLY A 378 -3.36 -4.49 -19.23
N ALA A 379 -4.34 -4.78 -20.08
CA ALA A 379 -4.15 -5.08 -21.50
C ALA A 379 -3.69 -3.86 -22.30
N ALA A 380 -4.13 -2.64 -21.93
CA ALA A 380 -3.63 -1.40 -22.50
C ALA A 380 -2.15 -1.16 -22.15
N ALA A 381 -1.72 -1.51 -20.94
CA ALA A 381 -0.31 -1.47 -20.53
C ALA A 381 0.53 -2.52 -21.27
N ILE A 382 -0.01 -3.73 -21.51
CA ILE A 382 0.63 -4.77 -22.34
C ILE A 382 0.67 -4.34 -23.81
N ALA A 383 -0.38 -3.71 -24.32
CA ALA A 383 -0.41 -3.16 -25.67
C ALA A 383 0.61 -2.03 -25.82
N GLN A 384 0.70 -1.08 -24.89
CA GLN A 384 1.73 -0.03 -24.90
C GLN A 384 3.15 -0.60 -24.81
N ALA A 385 3.37 -1.69 -24.06
CA ALA A 385 4.64 -2.39 -24.00
C ALA A 385 4.96 -3.22 -25.27
N GLY A 386 3.93 -3.67 -26.01
CA GLY A 386 4.05 -4.44 -27.26
C GLY A 386 3.94 -3.62 -28.55
N ILE A 387 3.59 -2.33 -28.47
CA ILE A 387 3.36 -1.43 -29.61
C ILE A 387 4.60 -1.23 -30.49
N SER A 388 5.80 -1.59 -30.04
CA SER A 388 7.00 -1.59 -30.87
C SER A 388 7.20 -2.85 -31.73
N SER A 389 6.37 -3.90 -31.62
CA SER A 389 6.67 -5.19 -32.29
C SER A 389 5.52 -5.98 -32.93
N ILE A 390 4.26 -5.50 -32.92
CA ILE A 390 3.13 -6.27 -33.51
C ILE A 390 2.39 -5.46 -34.57
N SER A 391 2.54 -5.86 -35.83
CA SER A 391 1.55 -5.60 -36.88
C SER A 391 0.45 -6.66 -36.77
N GLY A 392 -0.79 -6.27 -36.45
CA GLY A 392 -1.94 -7.20 -36.43
C GLY A 392 -3.09 -6.85 -35.48
N SER A 393 -4.15 -7.66 -35.52
CA SER A 393 -5.26 -7.60 -34.56
C SER A 393 -4.90 -8.35 -33.27
N PHE A 394 -5.26 -7.82 -32.10
CA PHE A 394 -5.18 -8.54 -30.83
C PHE A 394 -6.58 -8.87 -30.29
N SER A 395 -6.66 -9.97 -29.55
CA SER A 395 -7.87 -10.39 -28.82
C SER A 395 -7.46 -10.99 -27.49
N LEU A 396 -8.01 -10.46 -26.39
CA LEU A 396 -7.85 -11.02 -25.06
C LEU A 396 -9.19 -11.64 -24.63
N THR A 397 -9.21 -12.94 -24.38
CA THR A 397 -10.40 -13.66 -23.91
C THR A 397 -10.24 -13.93 -22.42
N TYR A 398 -11.22 -13.53 -21.63
CA TYR A 398 -11.28 -13.82 -20.20
C TYR A 398 -12.35 -14.87 -19.92
N ASP A 399 -11.93 -16.02 -19.38
CA ASP A 399 -12.83 -17.08 -18.97
C ASP A 399 -13.08 -16.99 -17.45
N MET A 400 -14.32 -16.74 -17.07
CA MET A 400 -14.71 -16.65 -15.66
C MET A 400 -14.83 -18.06 -15.08
N ALA A 401 -14.02 -18.37 -14.07
CA ALA A 401 -14.34 -19.48 -13.18
C ALA A 401 -15.68 -19.16 -12.52
N GLN A 402 -16.72 -19.93 -12.87
CA GLN A 402 -18.09 -19.83 -12.34
C GLN A 402 -18.07 -19.70 -10.81
N ARG A 403 -18.17 -18.47 -10.31
CA ARG A 403 -18.34 -18.20 -8.89
C ARG A 403 -19.77 -17.76 -8.64
N LEU A 404 -20.44 -18.59 -7.84
CA LEU A 404 -21.44 -18.23 -6.83
C LEU A 404 -22.92 -18.16 -7.22
N LEU A 405 -23.42 -19.20 -7.89
CA LEU A 405 -24.68 -19.85 -7.51
C LEU A 405 -24.51 -21.36 -7.72
N VAL A 406 -24.90 -22.20 -6.76
CA VAL A 406 -25.06 -23.64 -7.02
C VAL A 406 -26.07 -23.82 -8.16
N ASN A 407 -25.93 -24.86 -8.98
CA ASN A 407 -26.75 -25.05 -10.18
C ASN A 407 -28.26 -24.95 -9.89
N GLU A 408 -28.66 -25.38 -8.70
CA GLU A 408 -30.00 -25.36 -8.16
C GLU A 408 -30.51 -23.93 -7.91
N ALA A 409 -29.67 -23.06 -7.32
CA ALA A 409 -30.02 -21.66 -7.08
C ALA A 409 -30.10 -20.87 -8.41
N ARG A 410 -29.26 -21.21 -9.39
CA ARG A 410 -29.33 -20.66 -10.75
C ARG A 410 -30.63 -21.08 -11.46
N GLN A 411 -31.01 -22.35 -11.37
CA GLN A 411 -32.25 -22.85 -11.98
C GLN A 411 -33.51 -22.30 -11.32
N ALA A 412 -33.47 -21.98 -10.03
CA ALA A 412 -34.61 -21.43 -9.29
C ALA A 412 -34.85 -19.93 -9.52
N MET A 413 -33.90 -19.21 -10.13
CA MET A 413 -34.07 -17.78 -10.43
C MET A 413 -35.03 -17.58 -11.61
N PRO A 414 -36.12 -16.80 -11.45
CA PRO A 414 -37.01 -16.46 -12.56
C PRO A 414 -36.24 -15.81 -13.70
N GLY A 415 -36.26 -16.43 -14.88
CA GLY A 415 -35.62 -15.91 -16.08
C GLY A 415 -34.15 -16.31 -16.29
N SER A 416 -33.57 -17.18 -15.46
CA SER A 416 -32.28 -17.84 -15.77
C SER A 416 -32.30 -18.66 -17.07
N GLN A 417 -33.50 -18.99 -17.57
CA GLN A 417 -33.73 -19.65 -18.86
C GLN A 417 -33.80 -18.67 -20.04
N THR A 418 -33.69 -17.35 -19.81
CA THR A 418 -33.66 -16.37 -20.90
C THR A 418 -32.35 -16.46 -21.66
N GLY A 419 -32.43 -16.47 -22.99
CA GLY A 419 -31.24 -16.54 -23.85
C GLY A 419 -30.32 -15.34 -23.61
N LYS A 420 -29.01 -15.58 -23.59
CA LYS A 420 -28.01 -14.52 -23.50
C LYS A 420 -28.03 -13.66 -24.77
N ARG A 421 -27.87 -12.35 -24.61
CA ARG A 421 -27.67 -11.36 -25.67
C ARG A 421 -26.21 -10.94 -25.70
N LYS A 422 -25.71 -10.56 -26.88
CA LYS A 422 -24.38 -9.97 -27.03
C LYS A 422 -24.45 -8.48 -26.76
N TYR A 423 -23.52 -8.01 -25.94
CA TYR A 423 -23.31 -6.60 -25.62
C TYR A 423 -21.92 -6.19 -26.09
N SER A 424 -21.78 -4.92 -26.47
CA SER A 424 -20.51 -4.32 -26.86
C SER A 424 -20.49 -2.88 -26.38
N THR A 425 -19.36 -2.45 -25.82
CA THR A 425 -19.13 -1.03 -25.53
C THR A 425 -17.69 -0.65 -25.84
N ARG A 426 -17.48 0.64 -26.14
CA ARG A 426 -16.15 1.21 -26.30
C ARG A 426 -15.48 1.32 -24.94
N LEU A 427 -14.30 0.70 -24.80
CA LEU A 427 -13.49 0.76 -23.59
C LEU A 427 -12.69 2.07 -23.56
N PHE A 428 -11.93 2.34 -24.63
CA PHE A 428 -11.21 3.60 -24.83
C PHE A 428 -10.84 3.80 -26.31
N TRP A 429 -10.45 5.03 -26.65
CA TRP A 429 -9.93 5.43 -27.95
C TRP A 429 -8.46 5.82 -27.81
N ILE A 430 -7.59 5.23 -28.64
CA ILE A 430 -6.19 5.66 -28.79
C ILE A 430 -6.15 6.55 -30.02
N GLY A 431 -6.02 7.87 -29.81
CA GLY A 431 -5.89 8.84 -30.89
C GLY A 431 -4.48 8.91 -31.45
N GLU A 432 -4.32 9.49 -32.64
CA GLU A 432 -3.04 9.77 -33.29
C GLU A 432 -2.15 10.67 -32.41
N ILE A 433 -1.25 10.06 -31.62
CA ILE A 433 -0.33 10.78 -30.72
C ILE A 433 0.81 11.46 -31.51
N LYS A 434 1.09 10.98 -32.74
CA LYS A 434 2.10 11.51 -33.66
C LYS A 434 1.67 11.23 -35.11
N VAL A 435 2.04 12.11 -36.03
CA VAL A 435 1.88 11.91 -37.47
C VAL A 435 2.42 10.54 -37.87
N GLY A 436 1.56 9.67 -38.40
CA GLY A 436 1.91 8.31 -38.82
C GLY A 436 1.58 7.21 -37.80
N PHE A 437 0.93 7.54 -36.67
CA PHE A 437 0.35 6.54 -35.76
C PHE A 437 -1.11 6.25 -36.14
N ALA A 438 -1.51 5.00 -36.02
CA ALA A 438 -2.87 4.58 -36.32
C ALA A 438 -3.81 4.79 -35.13
N ASP A 439 -4.94 5.46 -35.38
CA ASP A 439 -6.10 5.47 -34.49
C ASP A 439 -6.59 4.04 -34.20
N ALA A 440 -6.87 3.75 -32.93
CA ALA A 440 -7.43 2.46 -32.53
C ALA A 440 -8.56 2.64 -31.51
N GLU A 441 -9.75 2.14 -31.88
CA GLU A 441 -10.85 1.94 -30.95
C GLU A 441 -10.74 0.55 -30.31
N VAL A 442 -10.64 0.51 -28.98
CA VAL A 442 -10.68 -0.74 -28.22
C VAL A 442 -12.08 -0.93 -27.66
N ILE A 443 -12.69 -2.07 -27.98
CA ILE A 443 -14.03 -2.44 -27.51
C ILE A 443 -13.95 -3.65 -26.59
N ILE A 444 -14.93 -3.76 -25.71
CA ILE A 444 -15.20 -4.97 -24.93
C ILE A 444 -16.55 -5.53 -25.36
N GLU A 445 -16.58 -6.82 -25.65
CA GLU A 445 -17.78 -7.58 -26.00
C GLU A 445 -18.01 -8.67 -24.97
N TRP A 446 -19.26 -8.89 -24.58
CA TRP A 446 -19.62 -9.98 -23.68
C TRP A 446 -21.02 -10.48 -23.99
N GLU A 447 -21.34 -11.68 -23.55
CA GLU A 447 -22.72 -12.18 -23.56
C GLU A 447 -23.33 -11.99 -22.18
N GLY A 448 -24.60 -11.66 -22.09
CA GLY A 448 -25.31 -11.70 -20.81
C GLY A 448 -26.81 -11.74 -20.94
N ASN A 449 -27.52 -12.00 -19.85
CA ASN A 449 -28.98 -11.93 -19.82
C ASN A 449 -29.46 -10.77 -18.94
N ASP A 450 -30.77 -10.53 -18.96
CA ASP A 450 -31.40 -9.42 -18.21
C ASP A 450 -31.29 -9.60 -16.67
N TYR A 451 -30.63 -10.67 -16.20
CA TYR A 451 -30.48 -11.06 -14.80
C TYR A 451 -29.04 -11.00 -14.29
N GLY A 452 -28.12 -10.47 -15.10
CA GLY A 452 -26.73 -10.26 -14.67
C GLY A 452 -25.83 -11.48 -14.80
N GLU A 453 -26.29 -12.58 -15.44
CA GLU A 453 -25.34 -13.59 -15.91
C GLU A 453 -24.50 -12.99 -17.02
N ILE A 454 -23.18 -12.95 -16.84
CA ILE A 454 -22.23 -12.48 -17.83
C ILE A 454 -21.38 -13.68 -18.28
N GLY A 455 -21.31 -13.91 -19.59
CA GLY A 455 -20.42 -14.86 -20.24
C GLY A 455 -19.02 -14.28 -20.42
N SER A 456 -18.16 -15.00 -21.13
CA SER A 456 -16.78 -14.59 -21.36
C SER A 456 -16.73 -13.20 -22.02
N ALA A 457 -15.96 -12.30 -21.43
CA ALA A 457 -15.68 -11.00 -22.00
C ALA A 457 -14.48 -11.11 -22.95
N VAL A 458 -14.58 -10.47 -24.11
CA VAL A 458 -13.55 -10.40 -25.14
C VAL A 458 -13.20 -8.94 -25.38
N ILE A 459 -11.94 -8.59 -25.14
CA ILE A 459 -11.41 -7.26 -25.42
C ILE A 459 -10.64 -7.32 -26.74
N ARG A 460 -10.99 -6.45 -27.69
CA ARG A 460 -10.38 -6.45 -29.02
C ARG A 460 -10.37 -5.07 -29.67
N LYS A 461 -9.49 -4.90 -30.67
CA LYS A 461 -9.48 -3.75 -31.57
C LYS A 461 -10.73 -3.78 -32.46
N ASN A 462 -11.50 -2.69 -32.51
CA ASN A 462 -12.60 -2.54 -33.46
C ASN A 462 -12.03 -2.14 -34.83
N ILE A 463 -11.85 -3.13 -35.70
CA ILE A 463 -11.25 -2.96 -37.02
C ILE A 463 -12.05 -1.96 -37.90
N LYS A 464 -13.37 -1.84 -37.71
CA LYS A 464 -14.19 -0.92 -38.52
C LYS A 464 -13.91 0.56 -38.21
N ASN A 465 -13.52 0.85 -36.97
CA ASN A 465 -13.34 2.21 -36.46
C ASN A 465 -11.88 2.50 -36.11
N SER A 466 -10.96 1.65 -36.55
CA SER A 466 -9.53 1.81 -36.33
C SER A 466 -8.81 1.88 -37.66
N THR A 467 -7.75 2.66 -37.74
CA THR A 467 -6.88 2.65 -38.92
C THR A 467 -5.92 1.46 -38.85
N ASP A 468 -5.52 0.97 -40.02
CA ASP A 468 -4.53 -0.09 -40.11
C ASP A 468 -3.14 0.43 -39.76
N TRP A 469 -2.38 -0.40 -39.06
CA TRP A 469 -1.00 -0.09 -38.68
C TRP A 469 -0.12 -0.45 -39.89
N SER A 470 -0.34 0.19 -41.02
CA SER A 470 0.54 0.02 -42.18
C SER A 470 1.76 0.91 -41.96
N GLY A 471 2.90 0.30 -41.63
CA GLY A 471 4.16 1.01 -41.44
C GLY A 471 4.53 1.82 -42.68
N SER A 472 4.75 3.12 -42.49
CA SER A 472 5.52 3.99 -43.38
C SER A 472 6.92 4.18 -42.82
#